data_AF-A0A525WJ39-F1
#
_entry.id   AF-A0A525WJ39-F1
#
_cell.length_a   1.000
_cell.length_b   1.000
_cell.length_c   1.000
_cell.angle_alpha   90.00
_cell.angle_beta   90.00
_cell.angle_gamma   90.00
#
_symmetry.space_group_name_H-M   'P 1'
#
loop_
_entity.id
_entity.type
_entity.pdbx_description
1 polymer ?
#
loop_
_entity_poly.entity_id
_entity_poly.type
_entity_poly.pdbx_seq_one_letter_code
_entity_poly.pdbx_strand_id
1 'polypeptide(L)'
;MKLEKRVGIMLSVTIRGGMVRIAISRSGNTEQEVIMKRSWLLRLLLVGLVSGLLFEAVGQGQAESKAQSGDVARGKALFVRHCAGCHGPEGGGDGYRFLRGPDPANLTSPSTSKKSEAELIKTSHDGKPNMPPWKTRLSEIESRDVLAYVQTLAK
;
A
#
# COMPACT_ATOMS: atom_id res chain seq x y z
N MET A 1 30.19 -42.99 -5.43
CA MET A 1 30.65 -43.11 -6.83
C MET A 1 31.10 -41.75 -7.34
N LYS A 2 32.40 -41.54 -7.57
CA LYS A 2 32.98 -40.29 -8.07
C LYS A 2 33.37 -40.54 -9.54
N LEU A 3 32.60 -39.96 -10.47
CA LEU A 3 32.86 -40.09 -11.91
C LEU A 3 33.98 -39.13 -12.31
N GLU A 4 35.17 -39.68 -12.56
CA GLU A 4 36.27 -38.94 -13.16
C GLU A 4 36.01 -38.80 -14.67
N LYS A 5 35.64 -37.60 -15.12
CA LYS A 5 35.56 -37.27 -16.54
C LYS A 5 36.98 -37.15 -17.09
N ARG A 6 37.47 -38.18 -17.77
CA ARG A 6 38.71 -38.11 -18.55
C ARG A 6 38.50 -37.25 -19.79
N VAL A 7 39.12 -36.08 -19.83
CA VAL A 7 39.17 -35.21 -21.01
C VAL A 7 40.18 -35.81 -21.99
N GLY A 8 39.71 -36.41 -23.08
CA GLY A 8 40.57 -36.89 -24.16
C GLY A 8 40.96 -35.76 -25.10
N ILE A 9 42.23 -35.34 -25.09
CA ILE A 9 42.77 -34.37 -26.05
C ILE A 9 43.36 -35.18 -27.22
N MET A 10 42.76 -35.08 -28.41
CA MET A 10 43.32 -35.64 -29.63
C MET A 10 44.22 -34.58 -30.28
N LEU A 11 45.54 -34.82 -30.26
CA LEU A 11 46.51 -34.01 -31.00
C LEU A 11 46.69 -34.60 -32.40
N SER A 12 46.47 -33.79 -33.44
CA SER A 12 46.90 -34.13 -34.80
C SER A 12 48.00 -33.17 -35.23
N VAL A 13 49.17 -33.71 -35.55
CA VAL A 13 50.33 -32.96 -36.03
C VAL A 13 50.51 -33.26 -37.51
N THR A 14 50.47 -32.24 -38.35
CA THR A 14 50.74 -32.38 -39.79
C THR A 14 51.93 -31.51 -40.17
N ILE A 15 52.90 -32.09 -40.87
CA ILE A 15 54.11 -31.41 -41.33
C ILE A 15 54.02 -31.26 -42.85
N ARG A 16 53.98 -30.02 -43.35
CA ARG A 16 54.00 -29.73 -44.80
C ARG A 16 54.88 -28.50 -45.03
N GLY A 17 55.96 -28.67 -45.80
CA GLY A 17 56.83 -27.57 -46.21
C GLY A 17 57.57 -26.84 -45.07
N GLY A 18 58.06 -27.57 -44.06
CA GLY A 18 58.89 -26.99 -42.99
C GLY A 18 58.14 -26.24 -41.89
N MET A 19 56.81 -26.08 -41.98
CA MET A 19 55.98 -25.49 -40.94
C MET A 19 55.21 -26.58 -40.17
N VAL A 20 55.42 -26.64 -38.85
CA VAL A 20 54.63 -27.47 -37.93
C VAL A 20 53.40 -26.67 -37.50
N ARG A 21 52.21 -27.14 -37.86
CA ARG A 21 50.94 -26.58 -37.37
C ARG A 21 50.34 -27.54 -36.37
N ILE A 22 50.18 -27.08 -35.12
CA ILE A 22 49.51 -27.84 -34.06
C ILE A 22 48.06 -27.35 -34.04
N ALA A 23 47.12 -28.22 -34.44
CA ALA A 23 45.69 -27.94 -34.32
C ALA A 23 45.15 -28.65 -33.08
N ILE A 24 44.70 -27.88 -32.09
CA ILE A 24 44.07 -28.40 -30.89
C ILE A 24 42.56 -28.31 -31.12
N SER A 25 41.91 -29.45 -31.41
CA SER A 25 40.46 -29.51 -31.51
C SER A 25 39.88 -30.04 -30.20
N ARG A 26 39.12 -29.18 -29.52
CA ARG A 26 38.47 -29.50 -28.24
C ARG A 26 37.06 -30.02 -28.54
N SER A 27 36.91 -31.35 -28.58
CA SER A 27 35.60 -32.00 -28.71
C SER A 27 34.89 -32.03 -27.36
N GLY A 28 33.70 -31.42 -27.29
CA GLY A 28 32.73 -31.66 -26.22
C GLY A 28 32.30 -30.39 -25.50
N ASN A 29 31.04 -29.99 -25.70
CA ASN A 29 30.17 -29.45 -24.64
C ASN A 29 28.71 -29.15 -25.04
N THR A 30 28.08 -29.93 -25.92
CA THR A 30 26.64 -29.74 -26.24
C THR A 30 25.74 -30.01 -25.03
N GLU A 31 26.05 -31.01 -24.21
CA GLU A 31 25.24 -31.35 -23.03
C GLU A 31 25.38 -30.32 -21.90
N GLN A 32 26.56 -29.73 -21.72
CA GLN A 32 26.78 -28.70 -20.68
C GLN A 32 26.08 -27.38 -21.02
N GLU A 33 26.08 -26.99 -22.29
CA GLU A 33 25.29 -25.86 -22.81
C GLU A 33 23.78 -26.04 -22.52
N VAL A 34 23.24 -27.23 -22.80
CA VAL A 34 21.81 -27.52 -22.58
C VAL A 34 21.43 -27.52 -21.10
N ILE A 35 22.26 -28.10 -20.23
CA ILE A 35 22.03 -28.11 -18.77
C ILE A 35 22.08 -26.69 -18.20
N MET A 36 23.04 -25.86 -18.66
CA MET A 36 23.18 -24.48 -18.21
C MET A 36 21.98 -23.62 -18.65
N LYS A 37 21.53 -23.72 -19.92
CA LYS A 37 20.35 -23.00 -20.42
C LYS A 37 19.06 -23.41 -19.70
N ARG A 38 18.87 -24.72 -19.44
CA ARG A 38 17.70 -25.22 -18.66
C ARG A 38 17.72 -24.72 -17.22
N SER A 39 18.90 -24.69 -16.59
CA SER A 39 19.05 -24.16 -15.23
C SER A 39 18.74 -22.65 -15.15
N TRP A 40 19.17 -21.88 -16.15
CA TRP A 40 18.85 -20.46 -16.26
C TRP A 40 17.36 -20.19 -16.49
N LEU A 41 16.72 -20.92 -17.40
CA LEU A 41 15.27 -20.78 -17.66
C LEU A 41 14.44 -21.13 -16.42
N LEU A 42 14.80 -22.20 -15.71
CA LEU A 42 14.13 -22.58 -14.45
C LEU A 42 14.31 -21.51 -13.36
N ARG A 43 15.50 -20.90 -13.26
CA ARG A 43 15.73 -19.79 -12.31
C ARG A 43 14.92 -18.55 -12.65
N LEU A 44 14.83 -18.18 -13.93
CA LEU A 44 14.03 -17.03 -14.37
C LEU A 44 12.53 -17.26 -14.12
N LEU A 45 12.03 -18.47 -14.36
CA LEU A 45 10.65 -18.84 -14.05
C LEU A 45 10.36 -18.77 -12.55
N LEU A 46 11.27 -19.26 -11.70
CA LEU A 46 11.13 -19.18 -10.25
C LEU A 46 11.15 -17.74 -9.74
N VAL A 47 12.05 -16.89 -10.25
CA VAL A 47 12.10 -15.46 -9.89
C VAL A 47 10.82 -14.73 -10.33
N GLY A 48 10.33 -15.02 -11.54
CA GLY A 48 9.08 -14.46 -12.06
C GLY A 48 7.85 -14.88 -11.23
N LEU A 49 7.74 -16.15 -10.85
CA LEU A 49 6.68 -16.66 -9.98
C LEU A 49 6.70 -15.99 -8.60
N VAL A 50 7.87 -15.92 -7.97
CA VAL A 50 8.03 -15.30 -6.64
C VAL A 50 7.73 -13.80 -6.70
N SER A 51 8.16 -13.12 -7.77
CA SER A 51 7.91 -11.69 -7.96
C SER A 51 6.44 -11.38 -8.24
N GLY A 52 5.74 -12.23 -9.00
CA GLY A 52 4.28 -12.13 -9.19
C GLY A 52 3.52 -12.26 -7.88
N LEU A 53 3.84 -13.30 -7.09
CA LEU A 53 3.23 -13.53 -5.77
C LEU A 53 3.47 -12.39 -4.76
N LEU A 54 4.63 -11.73 -4.84
CA LEU A 54 4.94 -10.57 -3.99
C LEU A 54 4.18 -9.30 -4.42
N PHE A 55 3.90 -9.12 -5.71
CA PHE A 55 3.22 -7.93 -6.21
C PHE A 55 1.73 -7.89 -5.82
N GLU A 56 1.05 -9.04 -5.85
CA GLU A 56 -0.34 -9.17 -5.38
C GLU A 56 -0.52 -8.70 -3.92
N ALA A 57 0.42 -9.03 -3.03
CA ALA A 57 0.31 -8.74 -1.60
C ALA A 57 0.41 -7.25 -1.26
N VAL A 58 1.13 -6.46 -2.06
CA VAL A 58 1.34 -5.02 -1.82
C VAL A 58 0.07 -4.21 -2.13
N GLY A 59 -0.74 -4.64 -3.10
CA GLY A 59 -1.95 -3.92 -3.51
C GLY A 59 -3.06 -3.90 -2.45
N GLN A 60 -3.21 -4.97 -1.66
CA GLN A 60 -4.27 -5.08 -0.66
C GLN A 60 -4.00 -4.24 0.59
N GLY A 61 -2.73 -4.09 0.99
CA GLY A 61 -2.35 -3.35 2.19
C GLY A 61 -2.65 -1.84 2.13
N GLN A 62 -2.65 -1.24 0.94
CA GLN A 62 -2.92 0.20 0.79
C GLN A 62 -4.42 0.54 0.88
N ALA A 63 -5.31 -0.36 0.47
CA ALA A 63 -6.75 -0.14 0.53
C ALA A 63 -7.27 -0.19 1.99
N GLU A 64 -6.78 -1.15 2.77
CA GLU A 64 -7.10 -1.26 4.21
C GLU A 64 -6.62 -0.02 4.97
N SER A 65 -5.38 0.41 4.73
CA SER A 65 -4.77 1.57 5.39
C SER A 65 -5.56 2.87 5.15
N LYS A 66 -6.00 3.12 3.92
CA LYS A 66 -6.79 4.32 3.58
C LYS A 66 -8.20 4.27 4.19
N ALA A 67 -8.79 3.08 4.30
CA ALA A 67 -10.07 2.91 4.99
C ALA A 67 -9.95 3.15 6.50
N GLN A 68 -8.74 3.00 7.06
CA GLN A 68 -8.47 3.16 8.47
C GLN A 68 -8.19 4.61 8.88
N SER A 69 -7.64 5.45 7.99
CA SER A 69 -7.30 6.86 8.30
C SER A 69 -8.37 7.89 7.89
N GLY A 70 -9.45 7.47 7.24
CA GLY A 70 -10.51 8.36 6.75
C GLY A 70 -10.09 9.21 5.53
N ASP A 71 -11.04 9.53 4.67
CA ASP A 71 -10.85 10.37 3.49
C ASP A 71 -11.34 11.80 3.76
N VAL A 72 -10.39 12.73 3.90
CA VAL A 72 -10.64 14.14 4.22
C VAL A 72 -11.57 14.81 3.19
N ALA A 73 -11.48 14.47 1.91
CA ALA A 73 -12.29 15.09 0.87
C ALA A 73 -13.75 14.66 0.97
N ARG A 74 -14.00 13.36 1.19
CA ARG A 74 -15.35 12.85 1.48
C ARG A 74 -15.89 13.42 2.79
N GLY A 75 -15.03 13.46 3.82
CA GLY A 75 -15.34 14.03 5.12
C GLY A 75 -15.81 15.48 5.05
N LYS A 76 -15.12 16.31 4.26
CA LYS A 76 -15.52 17.70 4.03
C LYS A 76 -16.91 17.80 3.41
N ALA A 77 -17.20 16.97 2.40
CA ALA A 77 -18.51 16.99 1.73
C ALA A 77 -19.64 16.60 2.70
N LEU A 78 -19.43 15.55 3.51
CA LEU A 78 -20.37 15.13 4.54
C LEU A 78 -20.55 16.19 5.64
N PHE A 79 -19.46 16.80 6.11
CA PHE A 79 -19.49 17.85 7.10
C PHE A 79 -20.29 19.07 6.63
N VAL A 80 -20.04 19.54 5.40
CA VAL A 80 -20.78 20.67 4.81
C VAL A 80 -22.28 20.36 4.72
N ARG A 81 -22.62 19.13 4.34
CA ARG A 81 -24.02 18.70 4.19
C ARG A 81 -24.76 18.57 5.51
N HIS A 82 -24.09 18.09 6.56
CA HIS A 82 -24.76 17.60 7.77
C HIS A 82 -24.41 18.36 9.05
N CYS A 83 -23.22 18.94 9.14
CA CYS A 83 -22.64 19.47 10.37
C CYS A 83 -22.48 20.99 10.35
N ALA A 84 -22.10 21.55 9.19
CA ALA A 84 -21.80 22.98 9.02
C ALA A 84 -22.99 23.89 9.35
N GLY A 85 -24.22 23.39 9.25
CA GLY A 85 -25.42 24.14 9.63
C GLY A 85 -25.39 24.66 11.06
N CYS A 86 -24.83 23.90 12.01
CA CYS A 86 -24.69 24.33 13.41
C CYS A 86 -23.23 24.66 13.78
N HIS A 87 -22.26 23.89 13.27
CA HIS A 87 -20.85 24.08 13.61
C HIS A 87 -20.16 25.15 12.76
N GLY A 88 -20.84 25.74 11.78
CA GLY A 88 -20.25 26.69 10.84
C GLY A 88 -19.44 25.99 9.75
N PRO A 89 -19.24 26.64 8.57
CA PRO A 89 -18.49 26.05 7.46
C PRO A 89 -17.02 25.80 7.79
N GLU A 90 -16.44 26.59 8.70
CA GLU A 90 -15.07 26.46 9.19
C GLU A 90 -14.96 25.71 10.53
N GLY A 91 -16.08 25.20 11.08
CA GLY A 91 -16.09 24.48 12.35
C GLY A 91 -15.98 25.36 13.60
N GLY A 92 -16.21 26.68 13.48
CA GLY A 92 -16.08 27.63 14.60
C GLY A 92 -17.15 27.52 15.68
N GLY A 93 -18.23 26.78 15.46
CA GLY A 93 -19.40 26.75 16.36
C GLY A 93 -20.31 27.99 16.22
N ASP A 94 -20.19 28.68 15.09
CA ASP A 94 -20.84 29.96 14.75
C ASP A 94 -22.00 29.80 13.76
N GLY A 95 -22.46 28.57 13.53
CA GLY A 95 -23.66 28.29 12.73
C GLY A 95 -24.97 28.58 13.47
N TYR A 96 -26.01 27.81 13.17
CA TYR A 96 -27.30 27.91 13.84
C TYR A 96 -27.18 27.67 15.34
N ARG A 97 -27.77 28.58 16.13
CA ARG A 97 -27.76 28.55 17.59
C ARG A 97 -29.17 28.30 18.10
N PHE A 98 -29.28 27.48 19.12
CA PHE A 98 -30.55 27.18 19.77
C PHE A 98 -30.83 28.24 20.84
N LEU A 99 -32.09 28.67 20.96
CA LEU A 99 -32.50 29.66 21.97
C LEU A 99 -32.33 29.16 23.41
N ARG A 100 -32.24 27.83 23.60
CA ARG A 100 -32.04 27.18 24.89
C ARG A 100 -31.07 26.01 24.73
N GLY A 101 -30.17 25.84 25.70
CA GLY A 101 -29.16 24.79 25.73
C GLY A 101 -27.76 25.29 25.35
N PRO A 102 -26.77 24.38 25.32
CA PRO A 102 -25.39 24.74 25.03
C PRO A 102 -25.22 25.10 23.55
N ASP A 103 -24.28 25.98 23.29
CA ASP A 103 -23.87 26.32 21.93
C ASP A 103 -23.16 25.14 21.25
N PRO A 104 -23.19 25.06 19.91
CA PRO A 104 -22.35 24.15 19.16
C PRO A 104 -20.87 24.34 19.53
N ALA A 105 -20.16 23.22 19.68
CA ALA A 105 -18.73 23.26 20.01
C ALA A 105 -17.91 23.91 18.90
N ASN A 106 -16.90 24.69 19.29
CA ASN A 106 -15.85 25.14 18.40
C ASN A 106 -14.88 23.97 18.12
N LEU A 107 -15.00 23.40 16.93
CA LEU A 107 -14.23 22.26 16.47
C LEU A 107 -12.79 22.61 16.12
N THR A 108 -12.47 23.90 15.92
CA THR A 108 -11.09 24.36 15.69
C THR A 108 -10.27 24.44 16.98
N SER A 109 -10.91 24.26 18.14
CA SER A 109 -10.22 24.42 19.44
C SER A 109 -9.30 23.23 19.75
N PRO A 110 -8.20 23.44 20.50
CA PRO A 110 -7.34 22.35 20.97
C PRO A 110 -8.06 21.32 21.85
N SER A 111 -9.22 21.67 22.41
CA SER A 111 -10.02 20.75 23.20
C SER A 111 -10.63 19.62 22.35
N THR A 112 -10.90 19.91 21.07
CA THR A 112 -11.41 18.93 20.10
C THR A 112 -10.29 18.02 19.62
N SER A 113 -9.12 18.56 19.27
CA SER A 113 -7.99 17.76 18.76
C SER A 113 -7.33 16.86 19.82
N LYS A 114 -7.45 17.21 21.11
CA LYS A 114 -6.97 16.37 22.22
C LYS A 114 -7.83 15.14 22.48
N LYS A 115 -9.05 15.08 21.97
CA LYS A 115 -9.94 13.93 22.16
C LYS A 115 -9.52 12.78 21.24
N SER A 116 -9.67 11.56 21.74
CA SER A 116 -9.44 10.39 20.91
C SER A 116 -10.49 10.29 19.80
N GLU A 117 -10.13 9.66 18.69
CA GLU A 117 -11.06 9.39 17.59
C GLU A 117 -12.30 8.62 18.06
N ALA A 118 -12.12 7.58 18.87
CA ALA A 118 -13.22 6.80 19.41
C ALA A 118 -14.19 7.65 20.27
N GLU A 119 -13.67 8.62 21.03
CA GLU A 119 -14.50 9.54 21.81
C GLU A 119 -15.31 10.50 20.92
N LEU A 120 -14.69 11.01 19.85
CA LEU A 120 -15.34 11.92 18.91
C LEU A 120 -16.40 11.20 18.07
N ILE A 121 -16.10 9.99 17.59
CA ILE A 121 -17.08 9.14 16.90
C ILE A 121 -18.24 8.82 17.84
N LYS A 122 -17.96 8.36 19.07
CA LYS A 122 -19.02 8.11 20.06
C LYS A 122 -19.89 9.34 20.29
N THR A 123 -19.27 10.52 20.44
CA THR A 123 -20.00 11.79 20.63
C THR A 123 -20.91 12.10 19.44
N SER A 124 -20.43 11.89 18.21
CA SER A 124 -21.23 12.10 17.00
C SER A 124 -22.38 11.09 16.89
N HIS A 125 -22.12 9.83 17.24
CA HIS A 125 -23.10 8.75 17.18
C HIS A 125 -24.22 8.90 18.20
N ASP A 126 -23.86 9.22 19.45
CA ASP A 126 -24.80 9.38 20.57
C ASP A 126 -25.51 10.75 20.52
N GLY A 127 -24.87 11.75 19.91
CA GLY A 127 -25.35 13.14 19.91
C GLY A 127 -25.15 13.83 21.26
N LYS A 128 -25.70 15.04 21.37
CA LYS A 128 -25.71 15.90 22.57
C LYS A 128 -27.02 16.67 22.62
N PRO A 129 -27.37 17.36 23.74
CA PRO A 129 -28.46 18.32 23.70
C PRO A 129 -28.30 19.27 22.52
N ASN A 130 -29.34 19.38 21.67
CA ASN A 130 -29.35 20.14 20.43
C ASN A 130 -28.43 19.65 19.27
N MET A 131 -27.81 18.48 19.41
CA MET A 131 -27.09 17.78 18.35
C MET A 131 -27.72 16.39 18.15
N PRO A 132 -28.36 16.11 17.00
CA PRO A 132 -29.00 14.82 16.79
C PRO A 132 -27.97 13.67 16.77
N PRO A 133 -28.37 12.44 17.12
CA PRO A 133 -27.52 11.27 16.98
C PRO A 133 -27.33 10.91 15.50
N TRP A 134 -26.09 10.58 15.11
CA TRP A 134 -25.74 10.24 13.72
C TRP A 134 -25.51 8.76 13.47
N LYS A 135 -25.59 7.91 14.50
CA LYS A 135 -25.28 6.46 14.41
C LYS A 135 -26.02 5.69 13.32
N THR A 136 -27.25 6.08 13.01
CA THR A 136 -28.08 5.43 11.98
C THR A 136 -28.05 6.13 10.63
N ARG A 137 -27.36 7.28 10.54
CA ARG A 137 -27.31 8.14 9.34
C ARG A 137 -25.95 8.15 8.67
N LEU A 138 -24.89 7.89 9.44
CA LEU A 138 -23.52 7.75 8.95
C LEU A 138 -23.03 6.34 9.24
N SER A 139 -22.46 5.69 8.24
CA SER A 139 -21.67 4.48 8.42
C SER A 139 -20.40 4.78 9.20
N GLU A 140 -19.78 3.73 9.74
CA GLU A 140 -18.52 3.86 10.47
C GLU A 140 -17.40 4.51 9.62
N ILE A 141 -17.36 4.20 8.32
CA ILE A 141 -16.40 4.81 7.38
C ILE A 141 -16.71 6.30 7.19
N GLU A 142 -17.98 6.67 7.01
CA GLU A 142 -18.37 8.07 6.86
C GLU A 142 -18.11 8.88 8.14
N SER A 143 -18.32 8.29 9.31
CA SER A 143 -17.97 8.91 10.60
C SER A 143 -16.47 9.18 10.71
N ARG A 144 -15.63 8.22 10.30
CA ARG A 144 -14.17 8.42 10.22
C ARG A 144 -13.78 9.49 9.20
N ASP A 145 -14.40 9.51 8.03
CA ASP A 145 -14.14 10.52 7.01
C ASP A 145 -14.44 11.93 7.54
N VAL A 146 -15.62 12.13 8.14
CA VAL A 146 -16.00 13.42 8.75
C VAL A 146 -14.99 13.82 9.82
N LEU A 147 -14.58 12.89 10.68
CA LEU A 147 -13.62 13.17 11.73
C LEU A 147 -12.24 13.54 11.17
N ALA A 148 -11.76 12.84 10.14
CA ALA A 148 -10.51 13.15 9.46
C ALA A 148 -10.53 14.60 8.94
N TYR A 149 -11.66 15.06 8.40
CA TYR A 149 -11.83 16.47 8.05
C TYR A 149 -11.82 17.40 9.27
N VAL A 150 -12.57 17.07 10.33
CA VAL A 150 -12.62 17.89 11.56
C VAL A 150 -11.23 18.07 12.18
N GLN A 151 -10.39 17.04 12.15
CA GLN A 151 -9.01 17.14 12.64
C GLN A 151 -8.16 18.14 11.84
N THR A 152 -8.45 18.36 10.57
CA THR A 152 -7.77 19.40 9.76
C THR A 152 -8.17 20.82 10.14
N LEU A 153 -9.27 21.01 10.88
CA LEU A 153 -9.76 22.34 11.31
C LEU A 153 -9.09 22.83 12.59
N ALA A 154 -8.46 21.94 13.35
CA ALA A 154 -7.80 22.28 14.60
C ALA A 154 -6.64 23.26 14.37
N LYS A 155 -6.58 24.32 15.18
CA LYS A 155 -5.52 25.34 15.18
C LYS A 155 -4.61 25.20 16.39
#